data_AF-A0A2E4ACT3-F1
#
_entry.id   AF-A0A2E4ACT3-F1
#
_cell.length_a   1.000
_cell.length_b   1.000
_cell.length_c   1.000
_cell.angle_alpha   90.00
_cell.angle_beta   90.00
_cell.angle_gamma   90.00
#
_symmetry.space_group_name_H-M   'P 1'
#
loop_
_entity.id
_entity.type
_entity.pdbx_description
1 polymer ?
#
loop_
_entity_poly.entity_id
_entity_poly.type
_entity_poly.pdbx_seq_one_letter_code
_entity_poly.pdbx_strand_id
1 'polypeptide(L)'
;MAKPSKQQLEQLDKLRVIVVEIMKDMEIWQNFDLDLLYEIPLAVLKRNATQRHGATKWQRGISRGQLGLEFVEVIELHPELLSGDWNAYAAFVLHHEFIHALGFHNHDAEFRHLEYSWPGIEAGIIGPEFTEYLRRKSAKWLWKCLTCSKSFPRKKPSKGKYKCRSCSTILTDIQT
;
A
#
# COMPACT_ATOMS: atom_id res chain seq x y z
N MET A 1 2.61 -15.20 -4.28
CA MET A 1 3.40 -13.95 -4.34
C MET A 1 3.76 -13.68 -5.79
N ALA A 2 3.87 -12.41 -6.22
CA ALA A 2 4.48 -12.11 -7.52
C ALA A 2 5.99 -12.09 -7.36
N LYS A 3 6.75 -12.61 -8.34
CA LYS A 3 8.21 -12.63 -8.27
C LYS A 3 8.75 -11.23 -8.58
N PRO A 4 9.47 -10.56 -7.65
CA PRO A 4 10.07 -9.26 -7.93
C PRO A 4 11.19 -9.39 -8.96
N SER A 5 11.40 -8.34 -9.76
CA SER A 5 12.60 -8.21 -10.58
C SER A 5 13.82 -7.89 -9.72
N LYS A 6 15.04 -8.05 -10.27
CA LYS A 6 16.27 -7.67 -9.56
C LYS A 6 16.26 -6.20 -9.12
N GLN A 7 15.82 -5.31 -10.00
CA GLN A 7 15.69 -3.88 -9.70
C GLN A 7 14.70 -3.62 -8.56
N GLN A 8 13.57 -4.34 -8.54
CA GLN A 8 12.58 -4.19 -7.46
C GLN A 8 13.12 -4.66 -6.11
N LEU A 9 13.91 -5.74 -6.09
CA LEU A 9 14.60 -6.19 -4.87
C LEU A 9 15.57 -5.12 -4.38
N GLU A 10 16.42 -4.58 -5.26
CA GLU A 10 17.36 -3.50 -4.90
C GLU A 10 16.62 -2.25 -4.37
N GLN A 11 15.45 -1.93 -4.91
CA GLN A 11 14.64 -0.81 -4.44
C GLN A 11 13.99 -1.10 -3.09
N LEU A 12 13.49 -2.31 -2.86
CA LEU A 12 12.96 -2.74 -1.57
C LEU A 12 14.03 -2.71 -0.47
N ASP A 13 15.24 -3.20 -0.76
CA ASP A 13 16.34 -3.19 0.20
C ASP A 13 16.79 -1.77 0.55
N LYS A 14 16.90 -0.88 -0.45
CA LYS A 14 17.17 0.54 -0.20
C LYS A 14 16.09 1.20 0.63
N LEU A 15 14.82 0.93 0.32
CA LEU A 15 13.69 1.46 1.06
C LEU A 15 13.68 0.96 2.51
N ARG A 16 14.02 -0.33 2.72
CA ARG A 16 14.17 -0.92 4.04
C ARG A 16 15.16 -0.14 4.89
N VAL A 17 16.38 0.05 4.37
CA VAL A 17 17.44 0.78 5.08
C VAL A 17 16.96 2.18 5.46
N ILE A 18 16.38 2.91 4.51
CA ILE A 18 15.86 4.27 4.80
C ILE A 18 14.83 4.25 5.92
N VAL A 19 13.84 3.35 5.85
CA VAL A 19 12.75 3.33 6.82
C VAL A 19 13.22 2.89 8.19
N VAL A 20 14.03 1.83 8.28
CA VAL A 20 14.52 1.32 9.57
C VAL A 20 15.45 2.34 10.25
N GLU A 21 16.34 3.00 9.51
CA GLU A 21 17.21 4.03 10.10
C GLU A 21 16.41 5.26 10.57
N ILE A 22 15.38 5.70 9.84
CA ILE A 22 14.47 6.73 10.33
C ILE A 22 13.75 6.28 11.60
N MET A 23 13.26 5.03 11.65
CA MET A 23 12.60 4.49 12.85
C MET A 23 13.54 4.46 14.06
N LYS A 24 14.81 4.11 13.88
CA LYS A 24 15.81 4.11 14.97
C LYS A 24 16.05 5.49 15.57
N ASP A 25 15.94 6.54 14.77
CA ASP A 25 16.09 7.93 15.23
C ASP A 25 14.84 8.46 15.96
N MET A 26 13.71 7.73 15.94
CA MET A 26 12.47 8.15 16.57
C MET A 26 12.37 7.64 18.00
N GLU A 27 12.15 8.55 18.95
CA GLU A 27 12.04 8.25 20.40
C GLU A 27 10.98 7.18 20.71
N ILE A 28 9.89 7.13 19.93
CA ILE A 28 8.79 6.17 20.12
C ILE A 28 9.23 4.71 19.96
N TRP A 29 10.32 4.46 19.23
CA TRP A 29 10.83 3.12 18.94
C TRP A 29 12.05 2.72 19.80
N GLN A 30 12.50 3.59 20.71
CA GLN A 30 13.76 3.39 21.46
C GLN A 30 13.83 2.08 22.28
N ASN A 31 12.68 1.50 22.64
CA ASN A 31 12.58 0.27 23.42
C ASN A 31 12.37 -0.99 22.56
N PHE A 32 12.40 -0.86 21.24
CA PHE A 32 12.21 -1.97 20.30
C PHE A 32 13.54 -2.34 19.66
N ASP A 33 13.79 -3.65 19.51
CA ASP A 33 14.89 -4.15 18.69
C ASP A 33 14.49 -4.07 17.20
N LEU A 34 14.84 -2.95 16.56
CA LEU A 34 14.52 -2.70 15.16
C LEU A 34 15.46 -3.42 14.19
N ASP A 35 16.58 -3.97 14.64
CA ASP A 35 17.53 -4.65 13.74
C ASP A 35 16.90 -5.90 13.12
N LEU A 36 15.97 -6.54 13.85
CA LEU A 36 15.20 -7.67 13.35
C LEU A 36 14.34 -7.35 12.12
N LEU A 37 14.01 -6.07 11.86
CA LEU A 37 13.28 -5.66 10.65
C LEU A 37 14.12 -5.85 9.38
N TYR A 38 15.45 -5.88 9.49
CA TYR A 38 16.37 -6.19 8.39
C TYR A 38 16.24 -7.62 7.87
N GLU A 39 15.81 -8.53 8.73
CA GLU A 39 15.71 -9.95 8.43
C GLU A 39 14.39 -10.32 7.72
N ILE A 40 13.38 -9.46 7.81
CA ILE A 40 12.07 -9.70 7.21
C ILE A 40 12.19 -9.77 5.68
N PRO A 41 11.78 -10.89 5.04
CA PRO A 41 11.74 -10.98 3.59
C PRO A 41 10.82 -9.91 2.99
N LEU A 42 11.32 -9.20 1.97
CA LEU A 42 10.53 -8.24 1.20
C LEU A 42 10.19 -8.78 -0.19
N ALA A 43 8.98 -8.51 -0.63
CA ALA A 43 8.51 -8.89 -1.96
C ALA A 43 7.50 -7.89 -2.51
N VAL A 44 6.87 -8.25 -3.64
CA VAL A 44 5.88 -7.41 -4.32
C VAL A 44 4.50 -8.04 -4.38
N LEU A 45 3.48 -7.20 -4.20
CA LEU A 45 2.09 -7.55 -4.46
C LEU A 45 1.88 -7.85 -5.95
N LYS A 46 0.76 -8.53 -6.25
CA LYS A 46 0.31 -8.67 -7.64
C LYS A 46 0.02 -7.28 -8.22
N ARG A 47 0.53 -7.00 -9.42
CA ARG A 47 0.37 -5.71 -10.13
C ARG A 47 -1.09 -5.28 -10.35
N ASN A 48 -2.06 -6.19 -10.23
CA ASN A 48 -3.47 -5.88 -10.40
C ASN A 48 -4.19 -5.46 -9.10
N ALA A 49 -3.49 -5.45 -7.95
CA ALA A 49 -4.00 -4.92 -6.70
C ALA A 49 -4.10 -3.40 -6.82
N THR A 50 -5.27 -2.84 -6.54
CA THR A 50 -5.53 -1.39 -6.67
C THR A 50 -5.96 -0.73 -5.38
N GLN A 51 -6.16 -1.51 -4.31
CA GLN A 51 -6.62 -1.03 -3.00
C GLN A 51 -5.63 -1.37 -1.89
N ARG A 52 -4.86 -2.46 -2.06
CA ARG A 52 -3.84 -2.88 -1.11
C ARG A 52 -2.50 -2.40 -1.63
N HIS A 53 -1.79 -1.63 -0.82
CA HIS A 53 -0.51 -1.01 -1.18
C HIS A 53 0.67 -1.64 -0.46
N GLY A 54 0.46 -2.12 0.78
CA GLY A 54 1.36 -2.98 1.54
C GLY A 54 0.60 -4.20 2.08
N ALA A 55 1.33 -5.25 2.47
CA ALA A 55 0.79 -6.38 3.19
C ALA A 55 1.84 -7.14 3.98
N THR A 56 1.64 -7.25 5.28
CA THR A 56 2.36 -8.18 6.16
C THR A 56 1.69 -9.54 6.09
N LYS A 57 2.44 -10.57 5.68
CA LYS A 57 1.99 -11.95 5.65
C LYS A 57 2.66 -12.73 6.76
N TRP A 58 1.87 -13.57 7.40
CA TRP A 58 2.26 -14.39 8.52
C TRP A 58 2.35 -15.84 8.09
N GLN A 59 3.23 -16.61 8.74
CA GLN A 59 3.32 -18.04 8.55
C GLN A 59 1.96 -18.72 8.79
N ARG A 60 1.70 -19.81 8.07
CA ARG A 60 0.44 -20.55 8.18
C ARG A 60 0.35 -21.27 9.51
N GLY A 61 -0.84 -21.29 10.10
CA GLY A 61 -1.11 -22.01 11.35
C GLY A 61 -0.83 -21.21 12.62
N ILE A 62 -0.37 -19.97 12.49
CA ILE A 62 -0.15 -19.06 13.62
C ILE A 62 -1.47 -18.42 14.03
N SER A 63 -1.77 -18.47 15.33
CA SER A 63 -2.96 -17.83 15.89
C SER A 63 -2.73 -16.32 16.06
N ARG A 64 -3.81 -15.52 16.11
CA ARG A 64 -3.70 -14.06 16.26
C ARG A 64 -2.95 -13.62 17.52
N GLY A 65 -3.04 -14.37 18.62
CA GLY A 65 -2.35 -14.06 19.86
C GLY A 65 -0.85 -14.37 19.84
N GLN A 66 -0.36 -14.99 18.77
CA GLN A 66 1.04 -15.33 18.56
C GLN A 66 1.67 -14.48 17.45
N LEU A 67 0.99 -13.45 16.93
CA LEU A 67 1.56 -12.62 15.88
C LEU A 67 2.68 -11.77 16.49
N GLY A 68 3.89 -12.00 15.98
CA GLY A 68 5.13 -11.36 16.37
C GLY A 68 6.17 -11.53 15.27
N LEU A 69 7.22 -10.73 15.31
CA LEU A 69 8.20 -10.59 14.23
C LEU A 69 8.73 -11.95 13.73
N GLU A 70 8.93 -12.91 14.62
CA GLU A 70 9.40 -14.28 14.35
C GLU A 70 8.48 -15.10 13.44
N PHE A 71 7.21 -14.71 13.32
CA PHE A 71 6.19 -15.38 12.51
C PHE A 71 5.84 -14.63 11.22
N VAL A 72 6.52 -13.52 10.92
CA VAL A 72 6.36 -12.83 9.64
C VAL A 72 6.97 -13.69 8.53
N GLU A 73 6.14 -14.07 7.55
CA GLU A 73 6.60 -14.79 6.35
C GLU A 73 7.24 -13.83 5.35
N VAL A 74 6.58 -12.70 5.08
CA VAL A 74 7.03 -11.71 4.09
C VAL A 74 6.23 -10.42 4.22
N ILE A 75 6.85 -9.27 3.96
CA ILE A 75 6.16 -8.00 3.70
C ILE A 75 6.16 -7.72 2.20
N GLU A 76 4.99 -7.50 1.63
CA GLU A 76 4.80 -7.22 0.21
C GLU A 76 4.39 -5.76 -0.01
N LEU A 77 5.10 -5.02 -0.88
CA LEU A 77 4.67 -3.70 -1.36
C LEU A 77 4.12 -3.74 -2.79
N HIS A 78 3.26 -2.80 -3.14
CA HIS A 78 2.79 -2.70 -4.52
C HIS A 78 3.97 -2.32 -5.43
N PRO A 79 4.20 -3.02 -6.55
CA PRO A 79 5.39 -2.82 -7.39
C PRO A 79 5.51 -1.39 -7.97
N GLU A 80 4.38 -0.70 -8.16
CA GLU A 80 4.37 0.69 -8.62
C GLU A 80 4.77 1.70 -7.53
N LEU A 81 4.84 1.32 -6.25
CA LEU A 81 5.44 2.16 -5.20
C LEU A 81 6.96 2.28 -5.38
N LEU A 82 7.57 1.31 -6.06
CA LEU A 82 9.01 1.25 -6.28
C LEU A 82 9.45 2.08 -7.49
N SER A 83 8.54 2.79 -8.16
CA SER A 83 8.93 3.86 -9.09
C SER A 83 9.24 5.14 -8.32
N GLY A 84 10.24 5.91 -8.75
CA GLY A 84 10.74 7.09 -8.03
C GLY A 84 9.67 8.12 -7.62
N ASP A 85 8.57 8.21 -8.37
CA ASP A 85 7.48 9.15 -8.14
C ASP A 85 6.74 8.95 -6.80
N TRP A 86 6.84 7.76 -6.18
CA TRP A 86 6.08 7.41 -4.97
C TRP A 86 6.96 7.11 -3.76
N ASN A 87 8.25 7.44 -3.78
CA ASN A 87 9.22 7.02 -2.75
C ASN A 87 8.80 7.40 -1.32
N ALA A 88 8.34 8.64 -1.09
CA ALA A 88 7.90 9.08 0.24
C ALA A 88 6.70 8.27 0.74
N TYR A 89 5.75 7.99 -0.15
CA TYR A 89 4.59 7.18 0.18
C TYR A 89 4.96 5.69 0.34
N ALA A 90 5.91 5.18 -0.44
CA ALA A 90 6.44 3.83 -0.28
C ALA A 90 7.07 3.63 1.10
N ALA A 91 7.82 4.63 1.59
CA ALA A 91 8.43 4.62 2.92
C ALA A 91 7.36 4.58 4.02
N PHE A 92 6.33 5.43 3.90
CA PHE A 92 5.18 5.43 4.80
C PHE A 92 4.45 4.07 4.81
N VAL A 93 4.20 3.47 3.64
CA VAL A 93 3.56 2.15 3.56
C VAL A 93 4.45 1.07 4.18
N LEU A 94 5.77 1.10 3.98
CA LEU A 94 6.66 0.11 4.60
C LEU A 94 6.70 0.28 6.12
N HIS A 95 6.74 1.51 6.63
CA HIS A 95 6.61 1.80 8.06
C HIS A 95 5.32 1.23 8.64
N HIS A 96 4.18 1.42 7.96
CA HIS A 96 2.89 0.81 8.33
C HIS A 96 2.98 -0.72 8.47
N GLU A 97 3.63 -1.39 7.51
CA GLU A 97 3.81 -2.85 7.58
C GLU A 97 4.81 -3.27 8.67
N PHE A 98 5.82 -2.46 8.99
CA PHE A 98 6.70 -2.73 10.14
C PHE A 98 5.99 -2.58 11.48
N ILE A 99 5.08 -1.63 11.62
CA ILE A 99 4.23 -1.53 12.82
C ILE A 99 3.43 -2.84 13.00
N HIS A 100 2.89 -3.40 11.91
CA HIS A 100 2.26 -4.72 11.95
C HIS A 100 3.23 -5.84 12.35
N ALA A 101 4.43 -5.87 11.78
CA ALA A 101 5.45 -6.86 12.12
C ALA A 101 5.90 -6.80 13.58
N LEU A 102 5.90 -5.62 14.19
CA LEU A 102 6.22 -5.39 15.60
C LEU A 102 5.08 -5.79 16.57
N GLY A 103 3.98 -6.33 16.06
CA GLY A 103 2.88 -6.91 16.86
C GLY A 103 1.61 -6.05 16.95
N PHE A 104 1.67 -4.81 16.46
CA PHE A 104 0.51 -3.91 16.44
C PHE A 104 -0.37 -4.22 15.22
N HIS A 105 -1.27 -5.19 15.38
CA HIS A 105 -2.04 -5.77 14.29
C HIS A 105 -3.39 -5.07 14.04
N ASN A 106 -3.98 -4.46 15.07
CA ASN A 106 -5.24 -3.74 14.94
C ASN A 106 -4.96 -2.28 14.59
N HIS A 107 -5.72 -1.72 13.66
CA HIS A 107 -5.66 -0.29 13.35
C HIS A 107 -6.37 0.57 14.42
N ASP A 108 -6.09 0.29 15.69
CA ASP A 108 -6.62 0.97 16.87
C ASP A 108 -5.84 2.27 17.19
N ALA A 109 -6.14 2.89 18.32
CA ALA A 109 -5.54 4.17 18.70
C ALA A 109 -4.02 4.09 18.88
N GLU A 110 -3.50 2.98 19.40
CA GLU A 110 -2.06 2.78 19.59
C GLU A 110 -1.37 2.63 18.24
N PHE A 111 -1.91 1.78 17.36
CA PHE A 111 -1.39 1.66 16.00
C PHE A 111 -1.38 3.00 15.26
N ARG A 112 -2.48 3.75 15.35
CA ARG A 112 -2.57 5.06 14.68
C ARG A 112 -1.59 6.05 15.28
N HIS A 113 -1.35 6.03 16.59
CA HIS A 113 -0.32 6.86 17.21
C HIS A 113 1.07 6.55 16.67
N LEU A 114 1.43 5.26 16.57
CA LEU A 114 2.69 4.82 15.97
C LEU A 114 2.78 5.23 14.50
N GLU A 115 1.74 5.01 13.72
CA GLU A 115 1.67 5.37 12.30
C GLU A 115 1.85 6.89 12.08
N TYR A 116 1.20 7.71 12.92
CA TYR A 116 1.27 9.17 12.85
C TYR A 116 2.58 9.76 13.37
N SER A 117 3.41 8.97 14.06
CA SER A 117 4.75 9.41 14.49
C SER A 117 5.74 9.50 13.32
N TRP A 118 5.41 8.96 12.15
CA TRP A 118 6.25 9.04 10.96
C TRP A 118 6.55 10.50 10.59
N PRO A 119 7.83 10.91 10.46
CA PRO A 119 8.21 12.32 10.25
C PRO A 119 7.63 12.99 8.99
N GLY A 120 7.22 12.20 7.99
CA GLY A 120 6.55 12.68 6.77
C GLY A 120 5.08 12.28 6.72
N ILE A 121 4.30 12.67 7.73
CA ILE A 121 2.88 12.28 7.89
C ILE A 121 2.02 12.60 6.65
N GLU A 122 2.38 13.64 5.89
CA GLU A 122 1.72 14.02 4.65
C GLU A 122 1.76 12.90 3.61
N ALA A 123 2.79 12.04 3.65
CA ALA A 123 2.88 10.88 2.78
C ALA A 123 1.68 9.94 2.97
N GLY A 124 1.17 9.79 4.20
CA GLY A 124 -0.02 8.97 4.46
C GLY A 124 -1.29 9.47 3.77
N ILE A 125 -1.36 10.77 3.47
CA ILE A 125 -2.50 11.41 2.79
C ILE A 125 -2.51 11.06 1.28
N ILE A 126 -1.38 10.61 0.73
CA ILE A 126 -1.21 10.31 -0.70
C ILE A 126 -1.90 9.00 -1.12
N GLY A 127 -2.28 8.14 -0.17
CA GLY A 127 -2.83 6.81 -0.47
C GLY A 127 -4.04 6.77 -1.41
N PRO A 128 -5.05 7.65 -1.27
CA PRO A 128 -6.14 7.78 -2.23
C PRO A 128 -5.68 8.16 -3.64
N GLU A 129 -4.68 9.03 -3.78
CA GLU A 129 -4.13 9.44 -5.07
C GLU A 129 -3.42 8.26 -5.75
N PHE A 130 -2.61 7.52 -4.99
CA PHE A 130 -1.97 6.30 -5.49
C PHE A 130 -3.00 5.25 -5.94
N THR A 131 -4.06 5.04 -5.16
CA THR A 131 -5.19 4.18 -5.55
C THR A 131 -5.80 4.63 -6.88
N GLU A 132 -6.04 5.93 -7.07
CA GLU A 132 -6.62 6.46 -8.31
C GLU A 132 -5.66 6.30 -9.50
N TYR A 133 -4.36 6.55 -9.29
CA TYR A 133 -3.31 6.27 -10.27
C TYR A 133 -3.34 4.81 -10.72
N LEU A 134 -3.37 3.84 -9.80
CA LEU A 134 -3.44 2.41 -10.13
C LEU A 134 -4.72 2.03 -10.89
N ARG A 135 -5.86 2.63 -10.50
CA ARG A 135 -7.15 2.42 -11.18
C ARG A 135 -7.11 2.94 -12.61
N ARG A 136 -6.53 4.12 -12.85
CA ARG A 136 -6.37 4.69 -14.19
C ARG A 136 -5.40 3.89 -15.04
N LYS A 137 -4.23 3.56 -14.51
CA LYS A 137 -3.21 2.77 -15.20
C LYS A 137 -3.71 1.42 -15.67
N SER A 138 -4.61 0.80 -14.89
CA SER A 138 -5.16 -0.52 -15.22
C SER A 138 -6.51 -0.48 -15.94
N ALA A 139 -7.09 0.70 -16.15
CA ALA A 139 -8.35 0.85 -16.86
C ALA A 139 -8.18 0.58 -18.35
N LYS A 140 -9.22 -0.03 -18.93
CA LYS A 140 -9.40 -0.14 -20.40
C LYS A 140 -10.58 0.70 -20.88
N TRP A 141 -11.35 1.21 -19.91
CA TRP A 141 -12.60 1.93 -20.12
C TRP A 141 -12.71 3.03 -19.06
N LEU A 142 -13.21 4.18 -19.47
CA LEU A 142 -13.78 5.18 -18.60
C LEU A 142 -15.29 5.13 -18.74
N TRP A 143 -15.99 4.96 -17.62
CA TRP A 143 -17.42 5.22 -17.58
C TRP A 143 -17.60 6.70 -17.32
N LYS A 144 -18.04 7.46 -18.32
CA LYS A 144 -18.19 8.92 -18.25
C LYS A 144 -19.65 9.30 -18.09
N CYS A 145 -19.95 10.15 -17.13
CA CYS A 145 -21.24 10.84 -17.05
C CYS A 145 -21.19 12.06 -17.96
N LEU A 146 -22.05 12.12 -18.99
CA LEU A 146 -22.08 13.26 -19.91
C LEU A 146 -22.74 14.51 -19.30
N THR A 147 -23.42 14.39 -18.15
CA THR A 147 -24.06 15.52 -17.47
C THR A 147 -23.11 16.27 -16.53
N CYS A 148 -22.37 15.55 -15.67
CA CYS A 148 -21.44 16.17 -14.71
C CYS A 148 -19.96 15.91 -15.02
N SER A 149 -19.65 15.35 -16.19
CA SER A 149 -18.29 15.05 -16.68
C SER A 149 -17.46 14.09 -15.82
N LYS A 150 -17.98 13.58 -14.69
CA LYS A 150 -17.28 12.59 -13.84
C LYS A 150 -16.93 11.33 -14.64
N SER A 151 -15.72 10.84 -14.46
CA SER A 151 -15.20 9.63 -15.09
C SER A 151 -14.83 8.58 -14.05
N PHE A 152 -15.16 7.32 -14.29
CA PHE A 152 -14.83 6.21 -13.41
C PHE A 152 -13.96 5.19 -14.16
N PRO A 153 -12.66 5.03 -13.80
CA PRO A 153 -11.78 4.07 -14.45
C PRO A 153 -12.17 2.61 -14.17
N ARG A 154 -12.26 1.80 -15.23
CA ARG A 154 -12.75 0.42 -15.18
C ARG A 154 -12.03 -0.49 -16.18
N LYS A 155 -11.95 -1.78 -15.82
CA LYS A 155 -11.40 -2.83 -16.68
C LYS A 155 -12.39 -3.37 -17.72
N LYS A 156 -13.69 -3.13 -17.52
CA LYS A 156 -14.80 -3.61 -18.35
C LYS A 156 -15.73 -2.45 -18.69
N PRO A 157 -16.42 -2.49 -19.85
CA PRO A 157 -17.46 -1.52 -20.17
C PRO A 157 -18.68 -1.67 -19.26
N SER A 158 -19.44 -0.59 -19.10
CA SER A 158 -20.68 -0.50 -18.34
C SER A 158 -21.85 -1.14 -19.09
N LYS A 159 -21.81 -1.12 -20.42
CA LYS A 159 -22.89 -1.56 -21.33
C LYS A 159 -24.24 -0.92 -20.99
N GLY A 160 -24.23 0.35 -20.58
CA GLY A 160 -25.43 1.12 -20.24
C GLY A 160 -26.12 0.69 -18.92
N LYS A 161 -25.50 -0.19 -18.12
CA LYS A 161 -26.12 -0.73 -16.90
C LYS A 161 -25.97 0.16 -15.66
N TYR A 162 -25.06 1.13 -15.71
CA TYR A 162 -24.67 1.93 -14.55
C TYR A 162 -25.09 3.38 -14.75
N LYS A 163 -25.56 4.00 -13.67
CA LYS A 163 -25.93 5.41 -13.61
C LYS A 163 -24.96 6.19 -12.73
N CYS A 164 -24.72 7.44 -13.08
CA CYS A 164 -23.98 8.36 -12.22
C CYS A 164 -24.76 8.59 -10.92
N ARG A 165 -24.11 8.42 -9.76
CA ARG A 165 -24.76 8.61 -8.45
C ARG A 165 -25.23 10.05 -8.21
N SER A 166 -24.60 11.04 -8.83
CA SER A 166 -24.94 12.45 -8.64
C SER A 166 -26.07 12.93 -9.56
N CYS A 167 -26.17 12.40 -10.78
CA CYS A 167 -27.07 12.94 -11.81
C CYS A 167 -28.10 11.92 -12.30
N SER A 168 -27.98 10.64 -11.91
CA SER A 168 -28.77 9.53 -12.42
C SER A 168 -28.69 9.27 -13.94
N THR A 169 -27.87 10.02 -14.67
CA THR A 169 -27.56 9.80 -16.10
C THR A 169 -26.86 8.45 -16.29
N ILE A 170 -27.29 7.69 -17.29
CA ILE A 170 -26.60 6.46 -17.71
C ILE A 170 -25.16 6.81 -18.13
N LEU A 171 -24.20 6.02 -17.65
CA LEU A 171 -22.78 6.23 -17.96
C LEU A 171 -22.47 5.74 -19.37
N THR A 172 -21.69 6.54 -20.10
CA THR A 172 -21.19 6.22 -21.44
C THR A 172 -19.82 5.55 -21.33
N ASP A 173 -19.61 4.51 -22.12
CA ASP A 173 -18.32 3.81 -22.21
C ASP A 173 -17.37 4.52 -23.18
N ILE A 174 -16.20 4.91 -22.69
CA ILE A 174 -15.10 5.46 -23.50
C ILE A 174 -13.90 4.53 -23.36
N GLN A 175 -13.35 4.06 -24.48
CA GLN A 175 -12.15 3.22 -24.46
C GLN A 175 -10.91 4.08 -24.21
N THR A 176 -9.98 3.58 -23.38
CA THR A 176 -8.70 4.25 -23.02
C THR A 176 -7.50 3.54 -23.61
#